data_AF-A0A8D3WHU4-F1
#
_entry.id   AF-A0A8D3WHU4-F1
#
_cell.length_a   1.000
_cell.length_b   1.000
_cell.length_c   1.000
_cell.angle_alpha   90.00
_cell.angle_beta   90.00
_cell.angle_gamma   90.00
#
_symmetry.space_group_name_H-M   'P 1'
#
loop_
_entity.id
_entity.type
_entity.pdbx_description
1 polymer ?
#
loop_
_entity_poly.entity_id
_entity_poly.type
_entity_poly.pdbx_seq_one_letter_code
_entity_poly.pdbx_strand_id
1 'polypeptide(L)'
;MPFEDGPGSKDRPCLVLSVRGGTAVVVKITSKHHEERPGVIALPAGSVGDARGRRSYLETDELRDVALSGFRRKAGDLDREVWGRVRDLG
;
A
#
# COMPACT_ATOMS: atom_id res chain seq x y z
N MET A 1 -1.09 2.61 9.08
CA MET A 1 0.17 3.30 8.78
C MET A 1 0.09 4.75 9.23
N PRO A 2 1.02 5.22 10.07
CA PRO A 2 1.10 6.65 10.38
C PRO A 2 1.58 7.38 9.12
N PHE A 3 0.67 8.11 8.50
CA PHE A 3 0.99 9.14 7.53
C PHE A 3 0.59 10.47 8.17
N GLU A 4 1.44 11.47 8.09
CA GLU A 4 1.04 12.86 8.33
C GLU A 4 0.02 13.25 7.28
N ASP A 5 -1.25 13.08 7.61
CA ASP A 5 -2.35 13.46 6.72
C ASP A 5 -3.56 13.73 7.62
N GLY A 6 -3.42 14.82 8.38
CA GLY A 6 -4.39 15.36 9.33
C GLY A 6 -4.49 14.59 10.66
N PRO A 7 -5.19 15.16 11.67
CA PRO A 7 -5.24 14.70 13.07
C PRO A 7 -5.96 13.35 13.29
N GLY A 8 -6.10 12.52 12.26
CA GLY A 8 -6.78 11.23 12.34
C GLY A 8 -5.86 10.07 11.99
N SER A 9 -5.61 9.18 12.96
CA SER A 9 -5.06 7.85 12.69
C SER A 9 -6.10 7.05 11.89
N LYS A 10 -5.97 7.05 10.57
CA LYS A 10 -6.81 6.23 9.68
C LYS A 10 -6.12 4.89 9.46
N ASP A 11 -6.90 3.81 9.49
CA ASP A 11 -6.48 2.50 8.99
C ASP A 11 -6.27 2.59 7.48
N ARG A 12 -5.02 2.88 7.09
CA ARG A 12 -4.61 3.02 5.69
C ARG A 12 -3.99 1.71 5.21
N PRO A 13 -4.49 1.12 4.11
CA PRO A 13 -3.88 -0.05 3.51
C PRO A 13 -2.52 0.28 2.89
N CYS A 14 -1.72 -0.76 2.72
CA CYS A 14 -0.38 -0.71 2.15
C CYS A 14 -0.08 -2.08 1.51
N LEU A 15 0.86 -2.12 0.59
CA LEU A 15 1.45 -3.37 0.12
C LEU A 15 2.76 -3.61 0.86
N VAL A 16 2.92 -4.82 1.40
CA VAL A 16 4.19 -5.30 1.96
C VAL A 16 5.07 -5.79 0.81
N LEU A 17 6.28 -5.25 0.68
CA LEU A 17 7.28 -5.67 -0.31
C LEU A 17 8.22 -6.72 0.27
N SER A 18 8.76 -6.45 1.45
CA SER A 18 9.70 -7.34 2.13
C SER A 18 9.53 -7.27 3.65
N VAL A 19 10.00 -8.29 4.37
CA VAL A 19 9.96 -8.35 5.84
C VAL A 19 11.35 -8.75 6.34
N ARG A 20 11.88 -7.97 7.28
CA ARG A 20 13.20 -8.18 7.90
C ARG A 20 13.19 -7.72 9.35
N GLY A 21 13.66 -8.58 10.26
CA GLY A 21 13.90 -8.20 11.67
C GLY A 21 12.70 -7.60 12.40
N GLY A 22 11.47 -8.06 12.14
CA GLY A 22 10.25 -7.52 12.77
C GLY A 22 9.70 -6.24 12.14
N THR A 23 10.28 -5.81 11.02
CA THR A 23 9.88 -4.64 10.24
C THR A 23 9.53 -5.06 8.82
N ALA A 24 8.52 -4.43 8.23
CA ALA A 24 8.13 -4.59 6.85
C ALA A 24 8.48 -3.32 6.05
N VAL A 25 9.02 -3.50 4.85
CA VAL A 25 9.10 -2.43 3.85
C VAL A 25 7.78 -2.42 3.10
N VAL A 26 7.13 -1.26 3.04
CA VAL A 26 5.81 -1.09 2.44
C VAL A 26 5.75 0.05 1.44
N VAL A 27 4.84 -0.05 0.48
CA VAL A 27 4.34 1.08 -0.32
C VAL A 27 2.90 1.41 0.08
N LYS A 28 2.56 2.68 -0.02
CA LYS A 28 1.23 3.19 0.33
C LYS A 28 0.19 2.74 -0.69
N ILE A 29 -1.02 2.45 -0.20
CA ILE A 29 -2.22 2.37 -1.04
C ILE A 29 -3.16 3.53 -0.72
N THR A 30 -3.61 4.23 -1.76
CA THR A 30 -4.52 5.38 -1.67
C THR A 30 -5.77 5.15 -2.52
N SER A 31 -6.90 5.72 -2.12
CA SER A 31 -8.09 5.82 -3.00
C SER A 31 -8.17 7.18 -3.71
N LYS A 32 -7.19 8.07 -3.50
CA LYS A 32 -7.07 9.34 -4.22
C LYS A 32 -6.18 9.11 -5.43
N HIS A 33 -6.62 9.54 -6.60
CA HIS A 33 -5.78 9.49 -7.80
C HIS A 33 -4.81 10.67 -7.80
N HIS A 34 -3.54 10.39 -8.06
CA HIS A 34 -2.44 11.36 -8.12
C HIS A 34 -1.65 11.15 -9.42
N GLU A 35 -2.25 11.44 -10.58
CA GLU A 35 -1.60 11.24 -11.90
C GLU A 35 -0.30 12.04 -12.04
N GLU A 36 -0.18 13.14 -11.30
CA GLU A 36 0.98 14.00 -11.27
C GLU A 36 2.20 13.37 -10.58
N ARG A 37 2.01 12.30 -9.79
CA ARG A 37 3.10 11.62 -9.09
C ARG A 37 3.73 10.52 -9.96
N PRO A 38 5.06 10.47 -10.07
CA PRO A 38 5.75 9.31 -10.63
C PRO A 38 5.40 8.04 -9.85
N GLY A 39 5.35 6.89 -10.53
CA GLY A 39 5.19 5.61 -9.85
C GLY A 39 3.79 5.33 -9.30
N VAL A 40 2.74 5.99 -9.81
CA VAL A 40 1.37 5.64 -9.47
C VAL A 40 0.88 4.46 -10.31
N ILE A 41 0.51 3.36 -9.65
CA ILE A 41 0.01 2.15 -10.30
C ILE A 41 -1.43 1.91 -9.87
N ALA A 42 -2.36 1.87 -10.84
CA ALA A 42 -3.74 1.52 -10.57
C ALA A 42 -3.87 0.04 -10.15
N LEU A 43 -4.61 -0.19 -9.06
CA LEU A 43 -4.94 -1.52 -8.59
C LEU A 43 -6.29 -1.98 -9.17
N PRO A 44 -6.44 -3.29 -9.45
CA PRO A 44 -7.74 -3.87 -9.74
C PRO A 44 -8.77 -3.54 -8.64
N ALA A 45 -10.04 -3.42 -9.02
CA ALA A 45 -11.11 -3.21 -8.04
C ALA A 45 -11.15 -4.36 -7.03
N GLY A 46 -11.36 -4.04 -5.75
CA GLY A 46 -11.39 -5.03 -4.67
C GLY A 46 -10.01 -5.45 -4.12
N SER A 47 -8.90 -4.98 -4.67
CA SER A 47 -7.54 -5.35 -4.22
C SER A 47 -7.26 -5.10 -2.72
N VAL A 48 -7.97 -4.17 -2.10
CA VAL A 48 -7.82 -3.85 -0.67
C VAL A 48 -9.03 -4.26 0.17
N GLY A 49 -9.94 -5.06 -0.38
CA GLY A 49 -11.15 -5.52 0.30
C GLY A 49 -12.02 -4.37 0.81
N ASP A 50 -12.08 -3.26 0.07
CA ASP A 50 -12.91 -2.14 0.46
C ASP A 50 -14.38 -2.42 0.13
N ALA A 51 -15.27 -2.26 1.11
CA ALA A 51 -16.70 -2.58 0.94
C ALA A 51 -17.40 -1.73 -0.12
N ARG A 52 -16.76 -0.65 -0.59
CA ARG A 52 -17.26 0.26 -1.61
C ARG A 52 -16.67 0.02 -3.00
N GLY A 53 -15.77 -0.96 -3.16
CA GLY A 53 -15.16 -1.31 -4.44
C GLY A 53 -14.41 -0.15 -5.10
N ARG A 54 -13.87 0.80 -4.33
CA ARG A 54 -13.25 1.99 -4.91
C ARG A 54 -11.92 1.59 -5.55
N ARG A 55 -11.66 2.17 -6.73
CA ARG A 55 -10.34 2.08 -7.34
C ARG A 55 -9.31 2.65 -6.36
N SER A 56 -8.22 1.91 -6.21
CA SER A 56 -7.10 2.28 -5.35
C SER A 56 -5.82 2.27 -6.16
N TYR A 57 -4.79 2.92 -5.65
CA TYR A 57 -3.53 3.12 -6.35
C TYR A 57 -2.36 2.86 -5.40
N LEU A 58 -1.31 2.23 -5.90
CA LEU A 58 -0.01 2.20 -5.23
C LEU A 58 0.72 3.51 -5.52
N GLU A 59 1.32 4.10 -4.50
CA GLU A 59 2.29 5.19 -4.64
C GLU A 59 3.67 4.58 -4.40
N THR A 60 4.43 4.30 -5.47
CA THR A 60 5.68 3.53 -5.40
C THR A 60 6.95 4.39 -5.27
N ASP A 61 6.81 5.70 -5.30
CA ASP A 61 7.88 6.68 -5.15
C ASP A 61 8.36 6.82 -3.68
N GLU A 62 7.57 6.33 -2.73
CA GLU A 62 7.86 6.43 -1.31
C GLU A 62 7.71 5.08 -0.58
N LEU A 63 8.85 4.50 -0.19
CA LEU A 63 8.91 3.31 0.67
C LEU A 63 8.89 3.69 2.14
N ARG A 64 8.30 2.84 2.97
CA ARG A 64 8.29 3.03 4.43
C ARG A 64 8.61 1.74 5.17
N ASP A 65 9.38 1.87 6.25
CA ASP A 65 9.58 0.81 7.22
C ASP A 65 8.48 0.87 8.29
N VAL A 66 7.84 -0.26 8.55
CA VAL A 66 6.74 -0.37 9.53
C VAL A 66 6.93 -1.60 10.40
N ALA A 67 6.87 -1.43 11.71
CA ALA A 67 6.88 -2.55 12.65
C ALA A 67 5.71 -3.52 12.37
N LEU A 68 5.98 -4.83 12.40
CA LEU A 68 4.94 -5.84 12.16
C LEU A 68 3.76 -5.74 13.15
N SER A 69 4.02 -5.27 14.37
CA SER A 69 3.00 -4.99 15.38
C SER A 69 2.03 -3.86 15.01
N GLY A 70 2.37 -3.04 14.00
CA GLY A 70 1.53 -1.97 13.48
C GLY A 70 0.46 -2.45 12.48
N PHE A 71 0.53 -3.69 12.01
CA PHE A 71 -0.45 -4.25 11.08
C PHE A 71 -1.64 -4.84 11.84
N ARG A 72 -2.86 -4.41 11.47
CA ARG A 72 -4.09 -4.88 12.12
C ARG A 72 -4.71 -6.10 11.45
N ARG A 73 -4.68 -6.16 10.12
CA ARG A 73 -5.28 -7.25 9.34
C ARG A 73 -4.63 -7.36 7.95
N LYS A 74 -4.67 -8.56 7.38
CA LYS A 74 -4.36 -8.81 5.96
C LYS A 74 -5.62 -8.56 5.12
N ALA A 75 -5.54 -7.69 4.12
CA ALA A 75 -6.67 -7.37 3.24
C ALA A 75 -6.83 -8.38 2.08
N GLY A 76 -5.71 -8.95 1.61
CA GLY A 76 -5.67 -9.87 0.48
C GLY A 76 -4.24 -10.04 -0.02
N ASP A 77 -4.08 -10.79 -1.11
CA ASP A 77 -2.84 -10.89 -1.87
C ASP A 77 -2.93 -10.03 -3.13
N LEU A 78 -1.78 -9.54 -3.60
CA LEU A 78 -1.72 -8.73 -4.81
C LEU A 78 -1.65 -9.63 -6.06
N ASP A 79 -2.29 -9.19 -7.14
CA ASP A 79 -2.18 -9.85 -8.44
C ASP A 79 -0.72 -9.97 -8.93
N ARG A 80 -0.40 -11.10 -9.57
CA ARG A 80 0.97 -11.44 -9.99
C ARG A 80 1.55 -10.46 -11.01
N GLU A 81 0.72 -9.91 -11.90
CA GLU A 81 1.17 -8.95 -12.90
C GLU A 81 1.57 -7.63 -12.22
N VAL A 82 0.75 -7.14 -11.30
CA VAL A 82 1.06 -5.94 -10.53
C VAL A 82 2.28 -6.18 -9.65
N TRP A 83 2.36 -7.34 -8.99
CA TRP A 83 3.53 -7.72 -8.19
C TRP A 83 4.83 -7.69 -9.00
N GLY A 84 4.82 -8.20 -10.24
CA GLY A 84 5.98 -8.18 -11.12
C GLY A 84 6.54 -6.78 -11.41
N ARG A 85 5.72 -5.73 -11.29
CA ARG A 85 6.13 -4.33 -11.51
C ARG A 85 6.78 -3.68 -10.28
N VAL A 86 6.54 -4.22 -9.08
CA VAL A 86 6.92 -3.56 -7.81
C VAL A 86 7.83 -4.39 -6.92
N ARG A 87 8.01 -5.68 -7.21
CA ARG A 87 8.79 -6.61 -6.38
C ARG A 87 10.27 -6.22 -6.21
N ASP A 88 10.82 -5.46 -7.15
CA ASP A 88 12.25 -5.08 -7.16
C ASP A 88 12.49 -3.73 -6.46
N LEU A 89 11.45 -3.13 -5.85
CA LEU A 89 11.55 -1.84 -5.14
C LEU A 89 12.18 -1.95 -3.74
N GLY A 90 12.15 -3.11 -3.07
CA GLY A 90 12.59 -3.22 -1.67
C GLY A 90 12.87 -4.63 -1.17
#